data_AF-A0A7J9KUT2-F1
#
_entry.id   AF-A0A7J9KUT2-F1
#
_cell.length_a   1.000
_cell.length_b   1.000
_cell.length_c   1.000
_cell.angle_alpha   90.00
_cell.angle_beta   90.00
_cell.angle_gamma   90.00
#
_symmetry.space_group_name_H-M   'P 1'
#
loop_
_entity.id
_entity.type
_entity.pdbx_description
1 polymer ?
#
loop_
_entity_poly.entity_id
_entity_poly.type
_entity_poly.pdbx_seq_one_letter_code
_entity_poly.pdbx_strand_id
1 'polypeptide(L)' 'MEKTSFALWKMIETLYATKSLAKRLVLKQPLFTFCMNESELLRDHISQFITLLNDLKNVE' A
#
# COMPACT_ATOMS: atom_id res chain seq x y z
N MET A 1 -18.51 -9.76 4.36
CA MET A 1 -17.57 -10.56 3.56
C MET A 1 -16.19 -10.00 3.81
N GLU A 2 -15.42 -10.67 4.68
CA GLU A 2 -14.08 -10.23 5.07
C GLU A 2 -13.21 -10.11 3.81
N LYS A 3 -12.85 -8.88 3.44
CA LYS A 3 -11.84 -8.59 2.43
C LYS A 3 -10.51 -8.98 3.03
N THR A 4 -10.19 -10.27 2.96
CA THR A 4 -9.02 -10.89 3.59
C THR A 4 -7.77 -10.14 3.15
N SER A 5 -6.88 -9.78 4.09
CA SER A 5 -5.61 -9.09 3.79
C SER A 5 -4.82 -9.77 2.66
N PHE A 6 -4.99 -11.08 2.49
CA PHE A 6 -4.43 -11.85 1.38
C PHE A 6 -4.91 -11.37 -0.01
N ALA A 7 -6.21 -11.11 -0.16
CA ALA A 7 -6.78 -10.65 -1.44
C ALA A 7 -6.26 -9.25 -1.80
N LEU A 8 -6.13 -8.37 -0.82
CA LEU A 8 -5.51 -7.04 -0.99
C LEU A 8 -4.04 -7.17 -1.39
N TRP A 9 -3.29 -8.06 -0.73
CA TRP A 9 -1.88 -8.31 -1.05
C TRP A 9 -1.68 -8.85 -2.46
N LYS A 10 -2.55 -9.77 -2.90
CA LYS A 10 -2.53 -10.32 -4.27
C LYS A 10 -2.81 -9.27 -5.34
N MET A 11 -3.78 -8.38 -5.10
CA MET A 11 -4.10 -7.30 -6.04
C MET A 11 -2.94 -6.32 -6.20
N ILE A 12 -2.29 -5.96 -5.09
CA ILE A 12 -1.04 -5.20 -5.05
C ILE A 12 0.02 -5.94 -5.87
N GLU A 13 0.29 -7.21 -5.56
CA GLU A 13 1.32 -8.00 -6.23
C GLU A 13 1.19 -8.02 -7.77
N THR A 14 -0.04 -8.21 -8.28
CA THR A 14 -0.35 -8.18 -9.72
C THR A 14 -0.13 -6.79 -10.34
N LEU A 15 -0.59 -5.72 -9.69
CA LEU A 15 -0.41 -4.34 -10.18
C LEU A 15 1.07 -3.95 -10.27
N TYR A 16 1.90 -4.43 -9.34
CA TYR A 16 3.33 -4.11 -9.34
C TYR A 16 4.16 -5.03 -10.24
N ALA A 17 3.66 -6.20 -10.66
CA ALA A 17 4.42 -7.12 -11.53
C ALA A 17 4.80 -6.52 -12.89
N THR A 18 4.07 -5.51 -13.37
CA THR A 18 4.27 -4.84 -14.66
C THR A 18 5.32 -3.72 -14.66
N LYS A 19 5.86 -3.34 -13.48
CA LYS A 19 6.87 -2.27 -13.36
C LYS A 19 8.29 -2.84 -13.22
N SER A 20 9.31 -2.09 -13.63
CA SER A 20 10.72 -2.52 -13.48
C SER A 20 11.05 -2.86 -12.02
N LEU A 21 11.95 -3.82 -11.79
CA LEU A 21 12.29 -4.30 -10.45
C LEU A 21 12.69 -3.14 -9.49
N ALA A 22 13.42 -2.14 -9.99
CA ALA A 22 13.78 -0.94 -9.25
C ALA A 22 12.57 -0.05 -8.93
N LYS A 23 11.67 0.19 -9.88
CA LYS A 23 10.43 0.95 -9.66
C LYS A 23 9.51 0.22 -8.67
N ARG A 24 9.47 -1.12 -8.70
CA ARG A 24 8.75 -1.94 -7.72
C ARG A 24 9.31 -1.82 -6.31
N LEU A 25 10.64 -1.84 -6.17
CA LEU A 25 11.31 -1.68 -4.87
C LEU A 25 11.04 -0.30 -4.27
N VAL A 26 11.20 0.76 -5.07
CA VAL A 26 10.95 2.14 -4.62
C VAL A 26 9.48 2.35 -4.23
N LEU A 27 8.53 1.80 -5.01
CA LEU A 27 7.10 1.94 -4.71
C LEU A 27 6.65 1.10 -3.51
N LYS A 28 7.35 0.01 -3.19
CA LYS A 28 7.07 -0.80 -2.00
C LYS A 28 7.71 -0.23 -0.74
N GLN A 29 8.77 0.57 -0.86
CA GLN A 29 9.49 1.11 0.27
C GLN A 29 8.60 1.90 1.26
N PRO A 30 7.71 2.81 0.81
CA PRO A 30 6.77 3.48 1.70
C PRO A 30 5.84 2.52 2.43
N LEU A 31 5.36 1.45 1.77
CA LEU A 31 4.49 0.44 2.38
C LEU A 31 5.20 -0.35 3.48
N PHE A 32 6.48 -0.66 3.30
CA PHE A 32 7.27 -1.38 4.31
C PHE A 32 7.67 -0.50 5.49
N THR A 33 7.74 0.81 5.30
CA THR A 33 8.02 1.78 6.37
C THR A 33 6.76 2.36 6.99
N PHE A 34 5.58 2.05 6.46
CA PHE A 34 4.31 2.58 6.94
C PHE A 34 3.87 1.83 8.19
N CYS A 35 4.08 2.46 9.34
CA CYS A 35 3.68 1.95 10.64
C CYS A 35 2.78 2.98 11.33
N MET A 36 1.83 2.48 12.14
CA MET A 36 0.95 3.33 12.93
C MET A 36 1.68 3.84 14.17
N ASN A 37 1.56 5.13 14.45
CA ASN A 37 2.07 5.69 15.71
C ASN A 37 1.06 5.43 16.84
N GLU A 38 1.54 5.18 18.07
CA GLU A 38 0.68 4.91 19.23
C GLU A 38 -0.32 6.04 19.54
N SER A 39 0.05 7.28 19.23
CA SER A 39 -0.80 8.46 19.42
C SER A 39 -1.79 8.70 18.28
N GLU A 40 -1.74 7.89 17.22
CA GLU A 40 -2.55 8.07 16.02
C GLU A 40 -3.90 7.36 16.16
N LEU A 41 -4.97 7.97 15.64
CA LEU A 41 -6.26 7.30 15.57
C LEU A 41 -6.24 6.29 14.43
N LEU A 42 -6.71 5.07 14.70
CA LEU A 42 -6.80 3.99 13.71
C LEU A 42 -7.52 4.43 12.42
N ARG A 43 -8.57 5.25 12.55
CA ARG A 43 -9.32 5.79 11.41
C ARG A 43 -8.44 6.66 10.50
N ASP A 44 -7.63 7.51 11.10
CA ASP A 44 -6.76 8.44 10.37
C ASP A 44 -5.60 7.69 9.73
N HIS A 45 -5.07 6.68 10.43
CA HIS A 45 -4.05 5.77 9.90
C HIS A 45 -4.56 4.98 8.69
N ILE A 46 -5.78 4.44 8.75
CA ILE A 46 -6.43 3.76 7.61
C ILE A 46 -6.64 4.74 6.46
N SER A 47 -7.05 5.99 6.74
CA SER A 47 -7.21 7.01 5.72
C SER A 47 -5.90 7.32 5.01
N GLN A 48 -4.81 7.48 5.75
CA GLN A 48 -3.47 7.70 5.19
C GLN A 48 -2.99 6.51 4.35
N PHE A 49 -3.26 5.29 4.80
CA PHE A 49 -2.96 4.07 4.05
C PHE A 49 -3.71 4.03 2.70
N ILE A 50 -5.00 4.40 2.69
CA ILE A 50 -5.80 4.47 1.46
C ILE A 50 -5.25 5.55 0.51
N THR A 51 -4.86 6.71 1.03
CA THR A 51 -4.21 7.76 0.22
C THR A 51 -2.90 7.27 -0.39
N LEU A 52 -2.04 6.62 0.40
CA LEU A 52 -0.78 6.05 -0.09
C LEU A 52 -1.03 5.04 -1.22
N LEU A 53 -2.04 4.17 -1.09
CA LEU A 53 -2.42 3.24 -2.14
C LEU A 53 -2.93 3.93 -3.42
N ASN A 54 -3.70 5.00 -3.28
CA ASN A 54 -4.19 5.78 -4.42
C ASN A 54 -3.05 6.51 -5.13
N ASP A 55 -2.12 7.10 -4.39
CA ASP A 55 -0.94 7.75 -4.97
C ASP A 55 -0.10 6.75 -5.76
N LEU A 56 0.13 5.56 -5.19
CA LEU A 56 0.84 4.48 -5.86
C LEU A 56 0.15 3.98 -7.14
N LYS A 57 -1.20 3.97 -7.14
CA LYS A 57 -2.02 3.63 -8.31
C LYS A 57 -1.95 4.73 -9.39
N ASN A 58 -1.87 6.00 -9.00
CA ASN A 58 -1.82 7.13 -9.92
C ASN A 58 -0.43 7.35 -10.57
N VAL A 59 0.65 6.71 -10.09
CA VAL A 59 1.98 6.71 -10.77
C VAL A 59 2.05 5.73 -11.96
N GLU A 60 0.90 5.43 -12.57
CA GLU A 60 0.78 4.74 -13.87
C GLU A 60 1.29 5.61 -15.01
#